data_AF-A0A448MKQ6-F1
#
_entry.id   AF-A0A448MKQ6-F1
#
_cell.length_a   1.000
_cell.length_b   1.000
_cell.length_c   1.000
_cell.angle_alpha   90.00
_cell.angle_beta   90.00
_cell.angle_gamma   90.00
#
_symmetry.space_group_name_H-M   'P 1'
#
loop_
_entity.id
_entity.type
_entity.pdbx_description
1 polymer ?
#
loop_
_entity_poly.entity_id
_entity_poly.type
_entity_poly.pdbx_seq_one_letter_code
_entity_poly.pdbx_strand_id
1 'polypeptide(L)'
;MTAISEKLKPNGTLVFSQEHPITTCHKVGERWEKDGNKRQVAYRLNHYRDEGERERNWFKQPFKTYHRTTATIINHLIAAGFQIEQIAEPMLAEQPQWQEEFKDLQHRPVLLFVKAN
;
A
#
# COMPACT_ATOMS: atom_id res chain seq x y z
N MET A 1 5.56 -8.36 14.01
CA MET A 1 6.60 -9.03 13.20
C MET A 1 7.38 -10.04 14.01
N THR A 2 7.73 -9.75 15.27
CA THR A 2 8.43 -10.68 16.19
C THR A 2 7.80 -12.08 16.28
N ALA A 3 6.48 -12.18 16.51
CA ALA A 3 5.78 -13.47 16.57
C ALA A 3 5.85 -14.30 15.28
N ILE A 4 6.06 -13.66 14.13
CA ILE A 4 6.27 -14.37 12.84
C ILE A 4 7.73 -14.83 12.77
N SER A 5 8.68 -13.94 13.07
CA SER A 5 10.12 -14.26 13.10
C SER A 5 10.43 -15.46 13.99
N GLU A 6 9.86 -15.51 15.20
CA GLU A 6 10.02 -16.61 16.15
C GLU A 6 9.46 -17.96 15.67
N LYS A 7 8.53 -17.96 14.70
CA LYS A 7 7.91 -19.17 14.15
C LYS A 7 8.62 -19.67 12.89
N LEU A 8 9.46 -18.86 12.28
CA LEU A 8 10.21 -19.25 11.10
C LEU A 8 11.44 -20.07 11.51
N LYS A 9 11.79 -21.05 10.69
CA LYS A 9 13.09 -21.74 10.81
C LYS A 9 14.22 -20.75 10.47
N PRO A 10 15.47 -21.01 10.89
CA PRO A 10 16.62 -20.24 10.42
C PRO A 10 16.62 -20.12 8.89
N ASN A 11 16.82 -18.91 8.36
CA ASN A 11 16.73 -18.56 6.93
C ASN A 11 15.33 -18.75 6.31
N GLY A 12 14.27 -18.76 7.13
CA GLY A 12 12.89 -18.83 6.65
C GLY A 12 12.45 -17.52 6.01
N THR A 13 11.77 -17.59 4.86
CA THR A 13 11.34 -16.39 4.14
C THR A 13 9.92 -15.98 4.54
N LEU A 14 9.75 -14.70 4.85
CA LEU A 14 8.46 -14.02 4.92
C LEU A 14 8.21 -13.28 3.59
N VAL A 15 7.15 -13.66 2.88
CA VAL A 15 6.63 -12.93 1.71
C VAL A 15 5.21 -12.49 1.99
N PHE A 16 4.92 -11.21 1.85
CA PHE A 16 3.56 -10.70 2.01
C PHE A 16 3.28 -9.53 1.07
N SER A 17 1.99 -9.24 0.94
CA SER A 17 1.49 -8.03 0.29
C SER A 17 0.47 -7.32 1.18
N GLN A 18 0.30 -6.02 0.95
CA GLN A 18 -0.74 -5.21 1.55
C GLN A 18 -1.13 -4.04 0.63
N GLU A 19 -2.22 -3.34 0.93
CA GLU A 19 -2.47 -2.03 0.31
C GLU A 19 -1.30 -1.08 0.57
N HIS A 20 -0.89 -0.36 -0.47
CA HIS A 20 0.24 0.57 -0.38
C HIS A 20 -0.09 1.72 0.58
N PRO A 21 0.88 2.23 1.38
CA PRO A 21 0.69 3.40 2.24
C PRO A 21 0.10 4.64 1.55
N ILE A 22 0.43 4.88 0.27
CA ILE A 22 -0.18 5.95 -0.55
C ILE A 22 -1.69 5.75 -0.72
N THR A 23 -2.16 4.51 -0.76
CA THR A 23 -3.59 4.18 -0.86
C THR A 23 -4.27 4.26 0.51
N THR A 24 -3.63 3.73 1.55
CA THR A 24 -4.23 3.66 2.88
C THR A 24 -4.24 5.00 3.60
N CYS A 25 -3.42 5.98 3.20
CA CYS A 25 -3.36 7.26 3.89
C CYS A 25 -4.66 8.06 3.79
N HIS A 26 -5.43 7.90 2.70
CA HIS A 26 -6.71 8.60 2.51
C HIS A 26 -7.64 8.38 3.71
N LYS A 27 -8.18 9.50 4.22
CA LYS A 27 -9.00 9.55 5.42
C LYS A 27 -10.33 10.25 5.14
N VAL A 28 -10.29 11.47 4.61
CA VAL A 28 -11.46 12.29 4.27
C VAL A 28 -11.23 13.08 2.99
N GLY A 29 -12.30 13.67 2.45
CA GLY A 29 -12.25 14.51 1.25
C GLY A 29 -12.08 13.71 -0.05
N GLU A 30 -11.87 14.44 -1.14
CA GLU A 30 -11.72 13.85 -2.47
C GLU A 30 -10.35 13.18 -2.64
N ARG A 31 -10.34 12.00 -3.26
CA ARG A 31 -9.10 11.27 -3.61
C ARG A 31 -8.43 11.79 -4.87
N TRP A 32 -9.23 12.34 -5.78
CA TRP A 32 -8.80 12.72 -7.12
C TRP A 32 -9.02 14.19 -7.32
N GLU A 33 -8.01 14.86 -7.84
CA GLU A 33 -8.18 16.16 -8.48
C GLU A 33 -8.66 15.96 -9.91
N LYS A 34 -9.67 16.75 -10.30
CA LYS A 34 -10.28 16.67 -11.62
C LYS A 34 -10.19 18.01 -12.34
N ASP A 35 -9.96 17.94 -13.65
CA ASP A 35 -9.98 19.13 -14.52
C ASP A 35 -11.42 19.60 -14.81
N GLY A 36 -11.55 20.68 -15.60
CA GLY A 36 -12.85 21.21 -16.03
C GLY A 36 -13.70 20.23 -16.84
N ASN A 37 -13.10 19.17 -17.40
CA ASN A 37 -13.77 18.09 -18.12
C ASN A 37 -14.06 16.86 -17.25
N LYS A 38 -13.89 16.98 -15.92
CA LYS A 38 -14.05 15.91 -14.93
C LYS A 38 -13.06 14.74 -15.06
N ARG A 39 -11.98 14.91 -15.82
CA ARG A 39 -10.92 13.90 -15.95
C ARG A 39 -10.05 13.92 -14.69
N GLN A 40 -9.70 12.74 -14.17
CA GLN A 40 -8.74 12.64 -13.07
C GLN A 40 -7.36 13.03 -13.59
N VAL A 41 -6.73 14.03 -12.97
CA VAL A 41 -5.43 14.55 -13.41
C VAL A 41 -4.34 14.40 -12.36
N ALA A 42 -4.71 14.27 -11.08
CA ALA A 42 -3.77 14.00 -10.00
C ALA A 42 -4.42 13.22 -8.86
N TYR A 43 -3.64 12.37 -8.21
CA TYR A 43 -4.01 11.73 -6.96
C TYR A 43 -3.64 12.63 -5.77
N ARG A 44 -4.61 12.93 -4.91
CA ARG A 44 -4.38 13.78 -3.73
C ARG A 44 -3.75 12.96 -2.60
N LEU A 45 -2.46 13.16 -2.37
CA LEU A 45 -1.74 12.55 -1.26
C LEU A 45 -1.92 13.38 0.03
N ASN A 46 -2.99 13.08 0.78
CA ASN A 46 -3.27 13.70 2.08
C ASN A 46 -3.16 12.70 3.23
N HIS A 47 -2.82 13.19 4.43
CA HIS A 47 -2.78 12.41 5.68
C HIS A 47 -1.77 11.25 5.72
N TYR A 48 -0.74 11.25 4.86
CA TYR A 48 0.28 10.18 4.82
C TYR A 48 1.07 10.04 6.13
N ARG A 49 1.31 11.13 6.86
CA ARG A 49 2.01 11.06 8.15
C ARG A 49 1.09 10.79 9.34
N ASP A 50 -0.23 10.78 9.12
CA ASP A 50 -1.25 10.54 10.16
C ASP A 50 -1.52 9.03 10.28
N GLU A 51 -0.56 8.27 10.81
CA GLU A 51 -0.71 6.83 11.02
C GLU A 51 -1.85 6.50 11.99
N GLY A 52 -2.54 5.39 11.77
CA GLY A 52 -3.59 4.93 12.66
C GLY A 52 -4.76 4.28 11.94
N GLU A 53 -5.86 4.10 12.67
CA GLU A 53 -7.07 3.48 12.14
C GLU A 53 -7.64 4.28 10.95
N ARG A 54 -8.23 3.54 10.02
CA ARG A 54 -8.92 4.02 8.84
C ARG A 54 -10.24 3.30 8.73
N GLU A 55 -11.32 4.08 8.73
CA GLU A 55 -12.63 3.55 8.37
C GLU A 55 -12.70 3.35 6.85
N ARG A 56 -13.25 2.21 6.46
CA ARG A 56 -13.44 1.80 5.07
C ARG A 56 -14.83 1.21 4.92
N ASN A 57 -15.35 1.28 3.70
CA ASN A 57 -16.62 0.68 3.34
C ASN A 57 -16.44 -0.12 2.05
N TRP A 58 -16.81 -1.39 2.07
CA TRP A 58 -16.83 -2.27 0.90
C TRP A 58 -18.25 -2.79 0.73
N PHE A 59 -18.91 -2.51 -0.41
CA PHE A 59 -20.33 -2.84 -0.64
C PHE A 59 -21.27 -2.48 0.54
N LYS A 60 -21.13 -1.27 1.08
CA LYS A 60 -21.87 -0.76 2.27
C LYS A 60 -21.61 -1.53 3.57
N GLN A 61 -20.59 -2.38 3.63
CA GLN A 61 -20.14 -3.01 4.85
C GLN A 61 -18.92 -2.26 5.39
N PRO A 62 -19.02 -1.67 6.60
CA PRO A 62 -17.91 -0.97 7.20
C PRO A 62 -16.87 -1.97 7.69
N PHE A 63 -15.59 -1.65 7.46
CA PHE A 63 -14.47 -2.37 8.02
C PHE A 63 -13.35 -1.40 8.36
N LYS A 64 -12.41 -1.84 9.19
CA LYS A 64 -11.28 -1.04 9.65
C LYS A 64 -10.00 -1.51 8.99
N THR A 65 -9.18 -0.56 8.57
CA THR A 65 -7.79 -0.81 8.19
C THR A 65 -6.87 0.06 9.05
N TYR A 66 -5.56 -0.20 9.00
CA TYR A 66 -4.56 0.56 9.74
C TYR A 66 -3.55 1.13 8.76
N HIS A 67 -3.50 2.45 8.69
CA HIS A 67 -2.50 3.14 7.90
C HIS A 67 -1.18 3.19 8.66
N ARG A 68 -0.13 2.73 7.99
CA ARG A 68 1.28 2.90 8.37
C ARG A 68 2.02 3.47 7.17
N THR A 69 2.99 4.33 7.40
CA THR A 69 3.93 4.77 6.38
C THR A 69 4.79 3.59 5.92
N THR A 70 5.36 3.69 4.72
CA THR A 70 6.30 2.70 4.21
C THR A 70 7.48 2.55 5.16
N ALA A 71 7.99 3.67 5.69
CA ALA A 71 9.09 3.67 6.66
C ALA A 71 8.77 2.87 7.91
N THR A 72 7.57 3.05 8.51
CA THR A 72 7.18 2.29 9.70
C THR A 72 7.07 0.79 9.42
N ILE A 73 6.52 0.39 8.27
CA ILE A 73 6.41 -1.02 7.89
C ILE A 73 7.80 -1.66 7.77
N ILE A 74 8.70 -1.03 7.02
CA ILE A 74 10.04 -1.56 6.77
C ILE A 74 10.88 -1.57 8.05
N ASN A 75 10.83 -0.51 8.84
CA ASN A 75 11.57 -0.44 10.11
C ASN A 75 11.06 -1.47 11.14
N HIS A 76 9.76 -1.80 11.15
CA HIS A 76 9.25 -2.86 12.01
C HIS A 76 9.71 -4.26 11.61
N LEU A 77 9.95 -4.52 10.32
CA LEU A 77 10.57 -5.77 9.87
C LEU A 77 12.03 -5.85 10.33
N ILE A 78 12.79 -4.78 10.09
CA ILE A 78 14.20 -4.68 10.50
C ILE A 78 14.34 -4.86 12.03
N ALA A 79 13.52 -4.15 12.80
CA ALA A 79 13.52 -4.25 14.26
C ALA A 79 13.14 -5.65 14.78
N ALA A 80 12.39 -6.43 14.00
CA ALA A 80 12.06 -7.82 14.31
C ALA A 80 13.11 -8.84 13.83
N GLY A 81 14.26 -8.38 13.32
CA GLY A 81 15.39 -9.21 12.90
C GLY A 81 15.34 -9.68 11.45
N PHE A 82 14.34 -9.25 10.67
CA PHE A 82 14.26 -9.62 9.26
C PHE A 82 15.25 -8.81 8.41
N GLN A 83 15.88 -9.46 7.41
CA GLN A 83 16.61 -8.77 6.35
C GLN A 83 15.71 -8.59 5.15
N ILE A 84 15.55 -7.35 4.68
CA ILE A 84 14.73 -7.03 3.52
C ILE A 84 15.47 -7.44 2.25
N GLU A 85 14.93 -8.39 1.50
CA GLU A 85 15.50 -8.84 0.24
C GLU A 85 14.90 -8.10 -0.96
N GLN A 86 13.59 -7.84 -0.93
CA GLN A 86 12.90 -7.20 -2.04
C GLN A 86 11.67 -6.43 -1.57
N ILE A 87 11.46 -5.26 -2.16
CA ILE A 87 10.22 -4.51 -2.11
C ILE A 87 9.75 -4.28 -3.54
N ALA A 88 8.45 -4.45 -3.80
CA ALA A 88 7.88 -4.20 -5.12
C ALA A 88 6.53 -3.47 -5.03
N GLU A 89 6.33 -2.56 -5.98
CA GLU A 89 5.10 -1.80 -6.20
C GLU A 89 4.61 -2.15 -7.62
N PRO A 90 3.91 -3.29 -7.80
CA PRO A 90 3.61 -3.79 -9.13
C PRO A 90 2.68 -2.83 -9.89
N MET A 91 2.97 -2.68 -11.17
CA MET A 91 2.18 -1.89 -12.11
C MET A 91 1.87 -2.74 -13.35
N LEU A 92 0.77 -2.44 -14.04
CA LEU A 92 0.34 -3.12 -15.26
C LEU A 92 1.15 -2.69 -16.50
N ALA A 93 2.46 -2.46 -16.31
CA ALA A 93 3.36 -1.84 -17.28
C ALA A 93 3.48 -2.65 -18.60
N GLU A 94 3.33 -3.97 -18.52
CA GLU A 94 3.53 -4.88 -19.65
C GLU A 94 2.24 -5.19 -20.42
N GLN A 95 1.08 -4.67 -19.99
CA GLN A 95 -0.18 -4.93 -20.67
C GLN A 95 -0.93 -3.62 -21.04
N PRO A 96 -0.71 -3.10 -22.26
CA PRO A 96 -1.23 -1.79 -22.68
C PRO A 96 -2.75 -1.63 -22.57
N GLN A 97 -3.50 -2.70 -22.84
CA GLN A 97 -4.97 -2.71 -22.73
C GLN A 97 -5.43 -2.40 -21.29
N TRP A 98 -4.76 -2.99 -20.31
CA TRP A 98 -5.08 -2.78 -18.90
C TRP A 98 -4.60 -1.43 -18.38
N GLN A 99 -3.53 -0.87 -18.95
CA GLN A 99 -3.18 0.53 -18.66
C GLN A 99 -4.25 1.49 -19.14
N GLU A 100 -4.89 1.18 -20.27
CA GLU A 100 -5.96 2.01 -20.80
C GLU A 100 -7.24 1.90 -19.97
N GLU A 101 -7.58 0.70 -19.49
CA GLU A 101 -8.71 0.47 -18.59
C GLU A 101 -8.47 1.06 -17.20
N PHE A 102 -7.23 0.97 -16.70
CA PHE A 102 -6.86 1.38 -15.35
C PHE A 102 -5.86 2.55 -15.34
N LYS A 103 -6.13 3.58 -16.15
CA LYS A 103 -5.30 4.81 -16.25
C LYS A 103 -5.00 5.43 -14.88
N ASP A 104 -5.98 5.37 -13.98
CA ASP A 104 -5.89 5.84 -12.60
C ASP A 104 -4.70 5.23 -11.83
N LEU A 105 -4.32 3.98 -12.15
CA LEU A 105 -3.22 3.28 -11.47
C LEU A 105 -1.84 3.83 -11.82
N GLN A 106 -1.72 4.63 -12.88
CA GLN A 106 -0.47 5.31 -13.21
C GLN A 106 -0.11 6.40 -12.18
N HIS A 107 -1.11 6.97 -11.49
CA HIS A 107 -0.89 8.04 -10.53
C HIS A 107 -0.42 7.55 -9.15
N ARG A 108 -0.64 6.27 -8.82
CA ARG A 108 -0.26 5.72 -7.51
C ARG A 108 -0.11 4.20 -7.50
N PRO A 109 0.79 3.68 -6.65
CA PRO A 109 0.81 2.27 -6.31
C PRO A 109 -0.42 1.87 -5.48
N VAL A 110 -1.01 0.72 -5.80
CA VAL A 110 -2.13 0.15 -5.02
C VAL A 110 -1.64 -0.84 -3.98
N LEU A 111 -0.59 -1.60 -4.30
CA LEU A 111 -0.08 -2.69 -3.47
C LEU A 111 1.40 -2.49 -3.16
N LEU A 112 1.79 -2.94 -1.98
CA LEU A 112 3.16 -3.09 -1.54
C LEU A 112 3.44 -4.58 -1.34
N PHE A 113 4.46 -5.11 -1.99
CA PHE A 113 4.97 -6.46 -1.79
C PHE A 113 6.32 -6.39 -1.08
N VAL A 114 6.54 -7.27 -0.11
CA VAL A 114 7.82 -7.35 0.61
C VAL A 114 8.22 -8.82 0.75
N LYS A 115 9.49 -9.09 0.46
CA LYS A 115 10.18 -10.35 0.73
C LYS A 115 11.31 -10.08 1.73
N ALA A 116 11.34 -10.84 2.81
CA ALA A 116 12.37 -10.74 3.84
C ALA A 116 12.72 -12.12 4.42
N ASN A 117 13.92 -12.29 4.97
CA ASN A 117 14.39 -13.52 5.59
C ASN A 117 14.88 -13.32 7.03
#